data_AF-A0A931VW44-F1
#
_entry.id   AF-A0A931VW44-F1
#
_cell.length_a   1.000
_cell.length_b   1.000
_cell.length_c   1.000
_cell.angle_alpha   90.00
_cell.angle_beta   90.00
_cell.angle_gamma   90.00
#
_symmetry.space_group_name_H-M   'P 1'
#
loop_
_entity.id
_entity.type
_entity.pdbx_description
1 polymer ?
#
loop_
_entity_poly.entity_id
_entity_poly.type
_entity_poly.pdbx_seq_one_letter_code
_entity_poly.pdbx_strand_id
1 'polypeptide(L)'
;MKVSIVTEGFQSTGYGHITRCLSLYQAFEEKQITPTFFVNGDENAFPFLSNSNHKIINWLGHPTKLFSEIKNSDVLIIDSYLAGKEYYETFSKLCKVSLFVDDNLRLDYPEGIILNGTINSENFSYKKKAGCSYLLGSKYIPIRKEFWDNPQRKFKNGISSFLITFGGQDIRNLTLPVLKTLRDQFPGAKKNVVFGSNNGSSTGIEKYTDTNTKLFFSLNAGSMKELMLTSDIVITAAGQTLYELAVTGTPAIAVAVAENQKSNILEWKKKGFLLDSIFHNDKSYLRKISEQISTLQTVSQRKKLSGIGKECVDGQGARRIVKYLIEKICNEKSFYIRRAVQDDSKIIFDLSNDPSVRVQSINQNQIEWEEHQKWFSKKLTDNNYIFFLVFDKEDNFIGQVKFELGKETAVVSISLTQDFRGIGLSKKILIDAAARIFSSHNIKNIIAYIRPENTASIMGFKSAEFKSIGRETINGESFLKYVLER
;
A
#
# COMPACT_ATOMS: atom_id res chain seq x y z
N MET A 1 -15.01 8.27 -3.93
CA MET A 1 -15.02 6.81 -3.62
C MET A 1 -15.25 6.65 -2.12
N LYS A 2 -16.27 5.92 -1.70
CA LYS A 2 -16.54 5.62 -0.29
C LYS A 2 -15.79 4.35 0.13
N VAL A 3 -14.84 4.48 1.06
CA VAL A 3 -14.04 3.34 1.57
C VAL A 3 -14.33 3.15 3.06
N SER A 4 -14.65 1.93 3.46
CA SER A 4 -14.86 1.54 4.85
C SER A 4 -13.84 0.48 5.28
N ILE A 5 -13.21 0.68 6.43
CA ILE A 5 -12.25 -0.26 7.01
C ILE A 5 -12.78 -0.71 8.37
N VAL A 6 -13.07 -1.99 8.51
CA VAL A 6 -13.65 -2.60 9.72
C VAL A 6 -12.60 -3.48 10.38
N THR A 7 -12.31 -3.20 11.65
CA THR A 7 -11.31 -3.99 12.39
C THR A 7 -11.55 -3.93 13.90
N GLU A 8 -10.65 -4.55 14.64
CA GLU A 8 -10.68 -4.65 16.09
C GLU A 8 -9.28 -4.50 16.70
N GLY A 9 -9.21 -4.10 17.96
CA GLY A 9 -7.94 -4.02 18.69
C GLY A 9 -8.14 -3.91 20.18
N PHE A 10 -7.62 -4.89 20.91
CA PHE A 10 -7.73 -4.98 22.36
C PHE A 10 -6.37 -5.28 22.96
N GLN A 11 -6.14 -4.90 24.21
CA GLN A 11 -4.91 -5.19 24.94
C GLN A 11 -4.61 -6.69 25.01
N SER A 12 -5.64 -7.53 25.16
CA SER A 12 -5.52 -8.99 25.27
C SER A 12 -5.03 -9.65 23.97
N THR A 13 -5.45 -9.14 22.82
CA THR A 13 -5.11 -9.67 21.49
C THR A 13 -3.98 -8.90 20.79
N GLY A 14 -3.68 -7.70 21.27
CA GLY A 14 -2.79 -6.74 20.62
C GLY A 14 -3.48 -5.89 19.54
N TYR A 15 -2.75 -4.88 19.05
CA TYR A 15 -3.24 -3.87 18.09
C TYR A 15 -2.76 -4.11 16.65
N GLY A 16 -2.35 -5.33 16.33
CA GLY A 16 -1.78 -5.67 15.01
C GLY A 16 -2.74 -5.46 13.84
N HIS A 17 -4.03 -5.73 14.03
CA HIS A 17 -5.03 -5.49 12.97
C HIS A 17 -5.18 -3.99 12.70
N ILE A 18 -5.24 -3.16 13.75
CA ILE A 18 -5.31 -1.71 13.61
C ILE A 18 -4.11 -1.18 12.82
N THR A 19 -2.88 -1.57 13.19
CA THR A 19 -1.68 -1.04 12.50
C THR A 19 -1.60 -1.49 11.04
N ARG A 20 -2.00 -2.74 10.74
CA ARG A 20 -2.07 -3.27 9.37
C ARG A 20 -3.15 -2.59 8.54
N CYS A 21 -4.34 -2.41 9.10
CA CYS A 21 -5.41 -1.66 8.45
C CYS A 21 -5.04 -0.18 8.27
N LEU A 22 -4.31 0.42 9.22
CA LEU A 22 -3.88 1.82 9.14
C LEU A 22 -2.90 2.02 7.98
N SER A 23 -2.06 1.02 7.70
CA SER A 23 -1.23 1.01 6.49
C SER A 23 -2.07 1.08 5.21
N LEU A 24 -3.16 0.31 5.12
CA LEU A 24 -4.08 0.37 3.98
C LEU A 24 -4.81 1.73 3.90
N TYR A 25 -5.24 2.26 5.05
CA TYR A 25 -5.83 3.59 5.15
C TYR A 25 -4.91 4.67 4.58
N GLN A 26 -3.65 4.67 5.02
CA GLN A 26 -2.63 5.64 4.57
C GLN A 26 -2.31 5.49 3.08
N ALA A 27 -2.43 4.28 2.52
CA ALA A 27 -2.21 4.06 1.09
C ALA A 27 -3.37 4.61 0.24
N PHE A 28 -4.60 4.66 0.78
CA PHE A 28 -5.71 5.41 0.17
C PHE A 28 -5.51 6.92 0.26
N GLU A 29 -4.96 7.43 1.36
CA GLU A 29 -4.67 8.87 1.50
C GLU A 29 -3.64 9.35 0.47
N GLU A 30 -2.64 8.54 0.11
CA GLU A 30 -1.73 8.84 -1.01
C GLU A 30 -2.45 8.99 -2.36
N LYS A 31 -3.69 8.50 -2.46
CA LYS A 31 -4.59 8.63 -3.61
C LYS A 31 -5.67 9.68 -3.41
N GLN A 32 -5.56 10.52 -2.37
CA GLN A 32 -6.54 11.55 -2.01
C GLN A 32 -7.94 10.97 -1.74
N ILE A 33 -7.99 9.72 -1.27
CA ILE A 33 -9.21 9.06 -0.82
C ILE A 33 -9.09 8.92 0.70
N THR A 34 -10.04 9.44 1.44
CA THR A 34 -10.09 9.34 2.91
C THR A 34 -11.06 8.22 3.32
N PRO A 35 -10.58 7.06 3.79
CA PRO A 35 -11.47 6.02 4.29
C PRO A 35 -12.16 6.42 5.60
N THR A 36 -13.16 5.65 6.00
CA THR A 36 -13.71 5.68 7.37
C THR A 36 -13.37 4.38 8.07
N PHE A 37 -12.72 4.49 9.23
CA PHE A 37 -12.43 3.38 10.13
C PHE A 37 -13.63 3.07 11.04
N PHE A 38 -13.95 1.80 11.20
CA PHE A 38 -14.91 1.28 12.15
C PHE A 38 -14.19 0.28 13.05
N VAL A 39 -13.88 0.70 14.27
CA VAL A 39 -12.99 -0.06 15.16
C VAL A 39 -13.77 -0.52 16.39
N ASN A 40 -13.73 -1.82 16.65
CA ASN A 40 -14.11 -2.39 17.93
C ASN A 40 -12.86 -2.53 18.79
N GLY A 41 -12.65 -1.63 19.75
CA GLY A 41 -11.43 -1.64 20.55
C GLY A 41 -11.58 -0.95 21.89
N ASP A 42 -10.58 -1.15 22.75
CA ASP A 42 -10.48 -0.49 24.05
C ASP A 42 -9.87 0.92 23.95
N GLU A 43 -9.76 1.63 25.08
CA GLU A 43 -9.22 3.01 25.12
C GLU A 43 -7.76 3.09 24.63
N ASN A 44 -7.01 1.99 24.76
CA ASN A 44 -5.62 1.88 24.32
C ASN A 44 -5.50 1.75 22.79
N ALA A 45 -6.60 1.52 22.06
CA ALA A 45 -6.63 1.59 20.60
C ALA A 45 -6.58 3.05 20.08
N PHE A 46 -7.03 4.04 20.85
CA PHE A 46 -7.21 5.42 20.39
C PHE A 46 -5.91 6.12 19.93
N PRO A 47 -4.75 5.94 20.59
CA PRO A 47 -3.51 6.54 20.13
C PRO A 47 -3.14 6.17 18.68
N PHE A 48 -3.47 4.95 18.24
CA PHE A 48 -3.22 4.49 16.87
C PHE A 48 -4.12 5.17 15.83
N LEU A 49 -5.27 5.71 16.24
CA LEU A 49 -6.31 6.26 15.36
C LEU A 49 -6.35 7.79 15.33
N SER A 50 -5.52 8.45 16.14
CA SER A 50 -5.49 9.92 16.35
C SER A 50 -5.51 10.76 15.06
N ASN A 51 -4.87 10.27 13.99
CA ASN A 51 -4.79 10.97 12.70
C ASN A 51 -5.64 10.30 11.60
N SER A 52 -6.70 9.58 11.98
CA SER A 52 -7.57 8.88 11.03
C SER A 52 -9.03 9.30 11.20
N ASN A 53 -9.79 9.33 10.09
CA ASN A 53 -11.24 9.43 10.15
C ASN A 53 -11.82 8.09 10.65
N HIS A 54 -12.22 8.03 11.93
CA HIS A 54 -12.61 6.80 12.59
C HIS A 54 -13.87 6.94 13.45
N LYS A 55 -14.54 5.80 13.67
CA LYS A 55 -15.66 5.62 14.58
C LYS A 55 -15.39 4.40 15.46
N ILE A 56 -15.43 4.60 16.78
CA ILE A 56 -15.36 3.49 17.73
C ILE A 56 -16.76 2.90 17.89
N ILE A 57 -16.92 1.65 17.47
CA ILE A 57 -18.20 0.93 17.51
C ILE A 57 -17.92 -0.51 17.91
N ASN A 58 -18.60 -1.00 18.95
CA ASN A 58 -18.70 -2.43 19.20
C ASN A 58 -19.58 -3.08 18.13
N TRP A 59 -19.04 -3.21 16.93
CA TRP A 59 -19.77 -3.66 15.74
C TRP A 59 -20.12 -5.16 15.78
N LEU A 60 -19.45 -5.93 16.63
CA LEU A 60 -19.84 -7.30 16.94
C LEU A 60 -21.12 -7.32 17.79
N GLY A 61 -21.21 -6.47 18.81
CA GLY A 61 -22.43 -6.33 19.63
C GLY A 61 -23.56 -5.55 18.95
N HIS A 62 -23.25 -4.72 17.96
CA HIS A 62 -24.21 -3.87 17.25
C HIS A 62 -24.04 -3.95 15.72
N PRO A 63 -24.25 -5.11 15.10
CA PRO A 63 -23.99 -5.33 13.68
C PRO A 63 -24.83 -4.43 12.76
N THR A 64 -26.09 -4.17 13.13
CA THR A 64 -27.01 -3.32 12.33
C THR A 64 -26.50 -1.88 12.19
N LYS A 65 -25.91 -1.33 13.26
CA LYS A 65 -25.29 0.01 13.24
C LYS A 65 -24.11 0.06 12.29
N LEU A 66 -23.25 -0.97 12.30
CA LEU A 66 -22.15 -1.07 11.34
C LEU A 66 -22.70 -1.17 9.91
N PHE A 67 -23.65 -2.07 9.67
CA PHE A 67 -24.22 -2.30 8.35
C PHE A 67 -24.84 -1.05 7.74
N SER A 68 -25.52 -0.22 8.54
CA SER A 68 -26.06 1.07 8.06
C SER A 68 -24.97 2.04 7.62
N GLU A 69 -23.84 2.06 8.32
CA GLU A 69 -22.73 2.99 8.07
C GLU A 69 -21.93 2.61 6.83
N ILE A 70 -21.67 1.32 6.64
CA ILE A 70 -20.89 0.79 5.50
C ILE A 70 -21.73 0.56 4.25
N LYS A 71 -23.06 0.72 4.33
CA LYS A 71 -23.95 0.53 3.19
C LYS A 71 -23.49 1.40 2.02
N ASN A 72 -23.47 0.82 0.81
CA ASN A 72 -23.04 1.47 -0.43
C ASN A 72 -21.57 1.91 -0.45
N SER A 73 -20.71 1.37 0.42
CA SER A 73 -19.27 1.56 0.26
C SER A 73 -18.81 0.95 -1.05
N ASP A 74 -18.01 1.72 -1.80
CA ASP A 74 -17.35 1.23 -3.00
C ASP A 74 -16.36 0.13 -2.61
N VAL A 75 -15.57 0.37 -1.56
CA VAL A 75 -14.62 -0.59 -1.02
C VAL A 75 -14.89 -0.83 0.46
N LEU A 76 -14.94 -2.10 0.87
CA LEU A 76 -14.90 -2.53 2.25
C LEU A 76 -13.63 -3.35 2.49
N ILE A 77 -12.89 -3.04 3.55
CA ILE A 77 -11.80 -3.88 4.05
C ILE A 77 -12.20 -4.39 5.43
N ILE A 78 -12.08 -5.69 5.69
CA ILE A 78 -12.25 -6.26 7.02
C ILE A 78 -11.06 -7.11 7.46
N ASP A 79 -10.60 -6.85 8.67
CA ASP A 79 -9.57 -7.60 9.38
C ASP A 79 -10.07 -7.93 10.80
N SER A 80 -10.58 -9.16 10.97
CA SER A 80 -11.13 -9.65 12.24
C SER A 80 -11.04 -11.17 12.34
N TYR A 81 -10.62 -11.68 13.49
CA TYR A 81 -10.73 -13.11 13.81
C TYR A 81 -12.02 -13.43 14.55
N LEU A 82 -12.68 -12.42 15.12
CA LEU A 82 -13.92 -12.56 15.90
C LEU A 82 -15.17 -12.65 15.00
N ALA A 83 -15.17 -12.02 13.82
CA ALA A 83 -16.31 -12.09 12.90
C ALA A 83 -16.54 -13.52 12.36
N GLY A 84 -17.77 -14.02 12.50
CA GLY A 84 -18.23 -15.25 11.85
C GLY A 84 -18.42 -15.08 10.35
N LYS A 85 -18.62 -16.19 9.63
CA LYS A 85 -18.81 -16.20 8.17
C LYS A 85 -20.00 -15.34 7.72
N GLU A 86 -21.06 -15.22 8.54
CA GLU A 86 -22.26 -14.46 8.17
C GLU A 86 -21.96 -12.96 7.97
N TYR A 87 -20.99 -12.41 8.70
CA TYR A 87 -20.54 -11.04 8.50
C TYR A 87 -19.94 -10.86 7.11
N TYR A 88 -19.02 -11.74 6.71
CA TYR A 88 -18.37 -11.68 5.40
C TYR A 88 -19.38 -11.85 4.26
N GLU A 89 -20.37 -12.73 4.41
CA GLU A 89 -21.45 -12.93 3.43
C GLU A 89 -22.38 -11.71 3.32
N THR A 90 -22.58 -11.00 4.44
CA THR A 90 -23.34 -9.76 4.46
C THR A 90 -22.54 -8.63 3.79
N PHE A 91 -21.25 -8.52 4.11
CA PHE A 91 -20.34 -7.55 3.54
C PHE A 91 -20.20 -7.68 2.03
N SER A 92 -20.06 -8.90 1.50
CA SER A 92 -20.01 -9.14 0.06
C SER A 92 -21.27 -8.69 -0.68
N LYS A 93 -22.42 -8.57 0.01
CA LYS A 93 -23.69 -8.10 -0.57
C LYS A 93 -23.93 -6.60 -0.41
N LEU A 94 -23.39 -5.99 0.65
CA LEU A 94 -23.63 -4.58 0.98
C LEU A 94 -22.66 -3.60 0.30
N CYS A 95 -21.52 -4.09 -0.16
CA CYS A 95 -20.42 -3.28 -0.69
C CYS A 95 -20.03 -3.77 -2.09
N LYS A 96 -19.58 -2.86 -2.97
CA LYS A 96 -19.23 -3.23 -4.36
C LYS A 96 -18.02 -4.17 -4.41
N VAL A 97 -16.94 -3.79 -3.72
CA VAL A 97 -15.73 -4.60 -3.59
C VAL A 97 -15.42 -4.82 -2.12
N SER A 98 -15.35 -6.08 -1.70
CA SER A 98 -14.95 -6.46 -0.34
C SER A 98 -13.58 -7.12 -0.33
N LEU A 99 -12.68 -6.65 0.52
CA LEU A 99 -11.37 -7.22 0.82
C LEU A 99 -11.40 -7.87 2.22
N PHE A 100 -11.10 -9.15 2.27
CA PHE A 100 -11.04 -9.95 3.48
C PHE A 100 -9.58 -10.23 3.82
N VAL A 101 -9.11 -9.67 4.93
CA VAL A 101 -7.76 -9.95 5.43
C VAL A 101 -7.76 -11.28 6.16
N ASP A 102 -6.81 -12.13 5.83
CA ASP A 102 -6.63 -13.47 6.39
C ASP A 102 -5.13 -13.75 6.59
N ASP A 103 -4.82 -14.66 7.51
CA ASP A 103 -3.45 -15.07 7.83
C ASP A 103 -3.29 -16.58 7.95
N ASN A 104 -4.38 -17.33 8.12
CA ASN A 104 -4.34 -18.74 8.50
C ASN A 104 -5.42 -19.61 7.84
N LEU A 105 -6.06 -19.15 6.76
CA LEU A 105 -7.14 -19.85 6.07
C LEU A 105 -8.30 -20.16 7.04
N ARG A 106 -8.75 -19.14 7.80
CA ARG A 106 -9.73 -19.33 8.87
C ARG A 106 -11.10 -19.78 8.36
N LEU A 107 -11.54 -19.22 7.23
CA LEU A 107 -12.90 -19.35 6.73
C LEU A 107 -12.95 -19.77 5.27
N ASP A 108 -14.07 -20.38 4.90
CA ASP A 108 -14.49 -20.49 3.51
C ASP A 108 -15.13 -19.18 3.05
N TYR A 109 -14.30 -18.21 2.67
CA TYR A 109 -14.73 -16.85 2.35
C TYR A 109 -15.77 -16.81 1.20
N PRO A 110 -16.73 -15.87 1.24
CA PRO A 110 -17.67 -15.60 0.15
C PRO A 110 -16.98 -14.86 -1.00
N GLU A 111 -17.77 -14.46 -2.00
CA GLU A 111 -17.29 -13.65 -3.12
C GLU A 111 -16.62 -12.35 -2.63
N GLY A 112 -15.44 -12.05 -3.17
CA GLY A 112 -14.63 -10.93 -2.74
C GLY A 112 -13.14 -11.13 -3.02
N ILE A 113 -12.31 -10.30 -2.42
CA ILE A 113 -10.86 -10.36 -2.54
C ILE A 113 -10.29 -10.87 -1.23
N ILE A 114 -9.53 -11.95 -1.26
CA ILE A 114 -8.84 -12.49 -0.09
C ILE A 114 -7.42 -11.95 -0.11
N LEU A 115 -7.03 -11.23 0.94
CA LEU A 115 -5.68 -10.78 1.17
C LEU A 115 -5.04 -11.67 2.23
N ASN A 116 -3.99 -12.39 1.84
CA ASN A 116 -3.08 -13.01 2.79
C ASN A 116 -1.65 -12.61 2.44
N GLY A 117 -1.09 -11.72 3.25
CA GLY A 117 0.27 -11.20 3.07
C GLY A 117 1.34 -12.06 3.73
N THR A 118 1.00 -13.16 4.41
CA THR A 118 1.99 -13.96 5.11
C THR A 118 2.96 -14.59 4.12
N ILE A 119 4.21 -14.78 4.55
CA ILE A 119 5.17 -15.57 3.80
C ILE A 119 4.56 -16.94 3.50
N ASN A 120 4.70 -17.40 2.26
CA ASN A 120 4.19 -18.71 1.80
C ASN A 120 2.66 -18.85 1.70
N SER A 121 1.88 -17.78 1.87
CA SER A 121 0.42 -17.83 1.69
C SER A 121 -0.02 -18.27 0.29
N GLU A 122 0.85 -18.18 -0.71
CA GLU A 122 0.61 -18.72 -2.06
C GLU A 122 0.42 -20.24 -2.08
N ASN A 123 0.97 -20.94 -1.08
CA ASN A 123 0.88 -22.39 -0.94
C ASN A 123 -0.27 -22.83 -0.02
N PHE A 124 -1.06 -21.89 0.50
CA PHE A 124 -2.24 -22.22 1.29
C PHE A 124 -3.32 -22.79 0.36
N SER A 125 -4.07 -23.77 0.86
CA SER A 125 -5.11 -24.47 0.09
C SER A 125 -6.41 -23.67 -0.01
N TYR A 126 -6.34 -22.40 -0.45
CA TYR A 126 -7.52 -21.60 -0.74
C TYR A 126 -8.34 -22.26 -1.86
N LYS A 127 -9.62 -22.55 -1.59
CA LYS A 127 -10.56 -23.02 -2.61
C LYS A 127 -10.80 -21.90 -3.62
N LYS A 128 -10.29 -22.05 -4.84
CA LYS A 128 -10.50 -21.07 -5.92
C LYS A 128 -11.97 -21.10 -6.34
N LYS A 129 -12.71 -20.03 -6.04
CA LYS A 129 -14.13 -19.86 -6.38
C LYS A 129 -14.30 -18.80 -7.45
N ALA A 130 -15.34 -18.94 -8.28
CA ALA A 130 -15.79 -17.86 -9.14
C ALA A 130 -16.17 -16.63 -8.29
N GLY A 131 -15.87 -15.43 -8.78
CA GLY A 131 -16.06 -14.17 -8.03
C GLY A 131 -14.96 -13.85 -7.01
N CYS A 132 -14.14 -14.83 -6.61
CA CYS A 132 -13.03 -14.59 -5.68
C CYS A 132 -11.74 -14.19 -6.39
N SER A 133 -11.03 -13.20 -5.83
CA SER A 133 -9.66 -12.85 -6.21
C SER A 133 -8.71 -13.04 -5.02
N TYR A 134 -7.45 -13.40 -5.26
CA TYR A 134 -6.51 -13.73 -4.19
C TYR A 134 -5.23 -12.89 -4.32
N LEU A 135 -4.97 -12.07 -3.30
CA LEU A 135 -3.74 -11.30 -3.13
C LEU A 135 -2.87 -12.04 -2.12
N LEU A 136 -2.06 -12.97 -2.62
CA LEU A 136 -1.24 -13.88 -1.80
C LEU A 136 0.25 -13.53 -1.89
N GLY A 137 0.94 -13.75 -0.79
CA GLY A 137 2.38 -13.66 -0.66
C GLY A 137 2.87 -12.39 0.03
N SER A 138 4.11 -12.43 0.48
CA SER A 138 4.76 -11.34 1.21
C SER A 138 4.88 -10.03 0.43
N LYS A 139 4.74 -10.06 -0.90
CA LYS A 139 4.62 -8.84 -1.72
C LYS A 139 3.36 -8.02 -1.44
N TYR A 140 2.35 -8.59 -0.78
CA TYR A 140 1.12 -7.90 -0.36
C TYR A 140 1.04 -7.71 1.15
N ILE A 141 2.11 -7.93 1.93
CA ILE A 141 2.05 -7.67 3.37
C ILE A 141 1.85 -6.16 3.64
N PRO A 142 0.79 -5.74 4.35
CA PRO A 142 0.61 -4.34 4.72
C PRO A 142 1.43 -4.06 5.98
N ILE A 143 2.50 -3.29 5.81
CA ILE A 143 3.38 -2.85 6.90
C ILE A 143 3.18 -1.35 7.15
N ARG A 144 3.47 -0.88 8.37
CA ARG A 144 3.30 0.53 8.76
C ARG A 144 4.03 1.48 7.79
N LYS A 145 3.43 2.65 7.50
CA LYS A 145 3.91 3.60 6.47
C LYS A 145 5.37 4.02 6.61
N GLU A 146 5.86 4.12 7.83
CA GLU A 146 7.25 4.48 8.13
C GLU A 146 8.24 3.52 7.46
N PHE A 147 7.83 2.27 7.20
CA PHE A 147 8.63 1.21 6.61
C PHE A 147 8.45 1.05 5.10
N TRP A 148 7.66 1.88 4.40
CA TRP A 148 7.46 1.71 2.95
C TRP A 148 8.71 2.05 2.15
N ASP A 149 9.31 3.19 2.47
CA ASP A 149 10.43 3.75 1.73
C ASP A 149 11.65 3.82 2.67
N ASN A 150 12.54 2.83 2.56
CA ASN A 150 13.71 2.68 3.43
C ASN A 150 15.02 3.08 2.72
N PRO A 151 15.97 3.69 3.45
CA PRO A 151 17.29 3.93 2.90
C PRO A 151 18.04 2.62 2.66
N GLN A 152 19.10 2.70 1.85
CA GLN A 152 20.04 1.59 1.74
C GLN A 152 20.71 1.34 3.10
N ARG A 153 20.75 0.06 3.49
CA ARG A 153 21.28 -0.34 4.79
C ARG A 153 22.80 -0.25 4.78
N LYS A 154 23.36 0.34 5.81
CA LYS A 154 24.80 0.39 6.04
C LYS A 154 25.23 -0.81 6.90
N PHE A 155 26.33 -1.44 6.53
CA PHE A 155 26.91 -2.56 7.28
C PHE A 155 28.25 -2.14 7.86
N LYS A 156 28.45 -2.41 9.15
CA LYS A 156 29.75 -2.27 9.81
C LYS A 156 30.53 -3.59 9.72
N ASN A 157 31.82 -3.56 10.04
CA ASN A 157 32.59 -4.77 10.31
C ASN A 157 32.33 -5.22 11.76
N GLY A 158 32.17 -6.54 11.98
CA GLY A 158 31.80 -7.09 13.28
C GLY A 158 30.40 -6.69 13.75
N ILE A 159 30.07 -6.99 15.00
CA ILE A 159 28.79 -6.66 15.63
C ILE A 159 29.05 -5.74 16.81
N SER A 160 28.42 -4.57 16.79
CA SER A 160 28.56 -3.52 17.82
C SER A 160 27.24 -3.18 18.51
N SER A 161 26.13 -3.66 17.98
CA SER A 161 24.79 -3.28 18.43
C SER A 161 23.76 -4.38 18.22
N PHE A 162 22.93 -4.58 19.24
CA PHE A 162 21.80 -5.50 19.24
C PHE A 162 20.51 -4.75 19.54
N LEU A 163 19.42 -5.20 18.92
CA LEU A 163 18.06 -4.89 19.34
C LEU A 163 17.39 -6.18 19.82
N ILE A 164 16.80 -6.14 21.01
CA ILE A 164 16.05 -7.25 21.59
C ILE A 164 14.58 -6.83 21.68
N THR A 165 13.68 -7.60 21.07
CA THR A 165 12.24 -7.33 21.10
C THR A 165 11.42 -8.59 20.85
N PHE A 166 10.70 -9.08 21.86
CA PHE A 166 9.82 -10.25 21.74
C PHE A 166 8.34 -9.87 21.54
N GLY A 167 8.09 -8.68 20.99
CA GLY A 167 6.74 -8.19 20.70
C GLY A 167 6.02 -7.59 21.91
N GLY A 168 4.70 -7.51 21.81
CA GLY A 168 3.87 -6.69 22.71
C GLY A 168 3.82 -7.11 24.18
N GLN A 169 4.00 -8.40 24.47
CA GLN A 169 3.72 -8.96 25.80
C GLN A 169 4.83 -9.88 26.36
N ASP A 170 5.89 -10.21 25.60
CA ASP A 170 6.94 -11.19 25.96
C ASP A 170 6.45 -12.33 26.90
N ILE A 171 5.40 -13.05 26.46
CA ILE A 171 4.65 -14.02 27.26
C ILE A 171 5.49 -15.17 27.84
N ARG A 172 6.72 -15.35 27.34
CA ARG A 172 7.67 -16.40 27.77
C ARG A 172 8.86 -15.83 28.55
N ASN A 173 8.89 -14.52 28.81
CA ASN A 173 9.98 -13.82 29.48
C ASN A 173 11.36 -14.12 28.85
N LEU A 174 11.44 -14.12 27.52
CA LEU A 174 12.67 -14.43 26.78
C LEU A 174 13.64 -13.25 26.75
N THR A 175 13.16 -12.04 26.98
CA THR A 175 13.99 -10.83 26.97
C THR A 175 15.12 -10.92 28.01
N LEU A 176 14.81 -11.33 29.24
CA LEU A 176 15.80 -11.41 30.33
C LEU A 176 16.95 -12.40 30.06
N PRO A 177 16.70 -13.68 29.74
CA PRO A 177 17.79 -14.63 29.50
C PRO A 177 18.61 -14.28 28.26
N VAL A 178 18.00 -13.69 27.22
CA VAL A 178 18.73 -13.20 26.05
C VAL A 178 19.60 -12.01 26.41
N LEU A 179 19.06 -11.00 27.11
CA LEU A 179 19.82 -9.83 27.55
C LEU A 179 21.01 -10.24 28.41
N LYS A 180 20.81 -11.12 29.39
CA LYS A 180 21.88 -11.67 30.23
C LYS A 180 22.97 -12.30 29.38
N THR A 181 22.60 -13.16 28.42
CA THR A 181 23.54 -13.84 27.53
C THR A 181 24.35 -12.84 26.70
N LEU A 182 23.70 -11.80 26.16
CA LEU A 182 24.39 -10.76 25.37
C LEU A 182 25.28 -9.86 26.21
N ARG A 183 24.88 -9.52 27.44
CA ARG A 183 25.71 -8.78 28.39
C ARG A 183 27.00 -9.53 28.67
N ASP A 184 26.88 -10.83 28.96
CA ASP A 184 28.01 -11.68 29.37
C ASP A 184 28.96 -11.97 28.18
N GLN A 185 28.41 -12.22 26.98
CA GLN A 185 29.21 -12.57 25.78
C GLN A 185 29.69 -11.35 24.99
N PHE A 186 28.97 -10.23 25.03
CA PHE A 186 29.25 -9.03 24.24
C PHE A 186 29.17 -7.75 25.11
N PRO A 187 29.98 -7.62 26.17
CA PRO A 187 29.90 -6.52 27.12
C PRO A 187 30.08 -5.14 26.47
N GLY A 188 30.93 -5.03 25.43
CA GLY A 188 31.16 -3.78 24.69
C GLY A 188 30.10 -3.42 23.64
N ALA A 189 29.17 -4.31 23.32
CA ALA A 189 28.12 -4.03 22.34
C ALA A 189 26.95 -3.26 22.98
N LYS A 190 26.34 -2.34 22.23
CA LYS A 190 25.12 -1.64 22.64
C LYS A 190 23.93 -2.61 22.59
N LYS A 191 23.13 -2.69 23.66
CA LYS A 191 21.89 -3.49 23.69
C LYS A 191 20.69 -2.57 23.84
N ASN A 192 19.90 -2.42 22.78
CA ASN A 192 18.62 -1.74 22.86
C ASN A 192 17.55 -2.80 23.15
N VAL A 193 16.77 -2.63 24.21
CA VAL A 193 15.71 -3.55 24.60
C VAL A 193 14.37 -2.83 24.51
N VAL A 194 13.45 -3.37 23.71
CA VAL A 194 12.14 -2.75 23.47
C VAL A 194 11.06 -3.63 24.06
N PHE A 195 10.32 -3.07 25.02
CA PHE A 195 9.10 -3.64 25.56
C PHE A 195 7.87 -3.09 24.86
N GLY A 196 6.88 -3.96 24.68
CA GLY A 196 5.54 -3.54 24.28
C GLY A 196 4.81 -2.77 25.37
N SER A 197 3.53 -2.49 25.14
CA SER A 197 2.68 -1.69 26.02
C SER A 197 2.36 -2.35 27.37
N ASN A 198 2.71 -3.63 27.56
CA ASN A 198 2.50 -4.33 28.83
C ASN A 198 3.82 -4.45 29.61
N ASN A 199 3.96 -3.68 30.69
CA ASN A 199 5.18 -3.59 31.51
C ASN A 199 5.45 -4.82 32.41
N GLY A 200 4.57 -5.81 32.42
CA GLY A 200 4.73 -7.00 33.29
C GLY A 200 6.02 -7.79 33.04
N SER A 201 6.61 -7.71 31.84
CA SER A 201 7.85 -8.40 31.49
C SER A 201 9.13 -7.62 31.85
N SER A 202 9.05 -6.36 32.30
CA SER A 202 10.23 -5.56 32.65
C SER A 202 10.63 -5.67 34.12
N THR A 203 9.82 -6.30 34.98
CA THR A 203 10.13 -6.38 36.41
C THR A 203 11.48 -7.08 36.67
N GLY A 204 12.41 -6.37 37.29
CA GLY A 204 13.73 -6.90 37.65
C GLY A 204 14.74 -6.91 36.50
N ILE A 205 14.42 -6.30 35.35
CA ILE A 205 15.36 -6.20 34.23
C ILE A 205 16.60 -5.39 34.59
N GLU A 206 16.51 -4.45 35.52
CA GLU A 206 17.61 -3.55 35.90
C GLU A 206 18.86 -4.35 36.31
N LYS A 207 18.66 -5.52 36.95
CA LYS A 207 19.72 -6.45 37.38
C LYS A 207 20.53 -7.06 36.21
N TYR A 208 19.98 -7.01 35.00
CA TYR A 208 20.59 -7.57 33.80
C TYR A 208 21.10 -6.48 32.84
N THR A 209 20.93 -5.21 33.19
CA THR A 209 21.45 -4.08 32.42
C THR A 209 22.92 -3.79 32.75
N ASP A 210 23.63 -3.21 31.78
CA ASP A 210 24.98 -2.65 31.91
C ASP A 210 25.00 -1.21 31.36
N THR A 211 26.15 -0.53 31.40
CA THR A 211 26.32 0.83 30.86
C THR A 211 26.05 0.94 29.34
N ASN A 212 26.03 -0.19 28.64
CA ASN A 212 25.76 -0.29 27.20
C ASN A 212 24.31 -0.72 26.89
N THR A 213 23.46 -0.83 27.91
CA THR A 213 22.06 -1.25 27.77
C THR A 213 21.13 -0.04 27.81
N LYS A 214 20.21 0.05 26.85
CA LYS A 214 19.14 1.06 26.81
C LYS A 214 17.78 0.38 26.74
N LEU A 215 16.89 0.75 27.65
CA LEU A 215 15.52 0.25 27.70
C LEU A 215 14.58 1.24 27.04
N PHE A 216 13.66 0.74 26.24
CA PHE A 216 12.62 1.51 25.56
C PHE A 216 11.26 0.89 25.82
N PHE A 217 10.27 1.74 26.00
CA PHE A 217 8.89 1.35 26.28
C PHE A 217 7.97 2.08 25.29
N SER A 218 6.98 1.37 24.75
CA SER A 218 5.94 1.96 23.90
C SER A 218 6.47 2.81 22.73
N LEU A 219 7.46 2.29 21.99
CA LEU A 219 8.02 3.01 20.84
C LEU A 219 7.01 3.20 19.71
N ASN A 220 7.01 4.39 19.13
CA ASN A 220 6.33 4.64 17.87
C ASN A 220 7.05 3.94 16.70
N ALA A 221 6.38 3.86 15.55
CA ALA A 221 6.88 3.17 14.36
C ALA A 221 8.18 3.77 13.80
N GLY A 222 8.31 5.10 13.80
CA GLY A 222 9.51 5.79 13.32
C GLY A 222 10.74 5.47 14.17
N SER A 223 10.62 5.55 15.49
CA SER A 223 11.71 5.20 16.42
C SER A 223 12.07 3.71 16.35
N MET A 224 11.08 2.83 16.19
CA MET A 224 11.34 1.40 15.98
C MET A 224 12.14 1.16 14.69
N LYS A 225 11.77 1.82 13.59
CA LYS A 225 12.50 1.75 12.31
C LYS A 225 13.94 2.22 12.47
N GLU A 226 14.17 3.33 13.18
CA GLU A 226 15.51 3.85 13.44
C GLU A 226 16.36 2.83 14.22
N LEU A 227 15.79 2.22 15.27
CA LEU A 227 16.49 1.17 16.02
C LEU A 227 16.82 -0.05 15.15
N MET A 228 15.91 -0.49 14.28
CA MET A 228 16.18 -1.59 13.34
C MET A 228 17.32 -1.25 12.36
N LEU A 229 17.28 -0.05 11.77
CA LEU A 229 18.29 0.40 10.81
C LEU A 229 19.67 0.60 11.43
N THR A 230 19.74 0.95 12.73
CA THR A 230 20.99 1.23 13.44
C THR A 230 21.58 0.03 14.19
N SER A 231 20.79 -1.03 14.40
CA SER A 231 21.24 -2.25 15.10
C SER A 231 21.83 -3.25 14.13
N ASP A 232 22.96 -3.88 14.44
CA ASP A 232 23.63 -4.83 13.55
C ASP A 232 22.87 -6.16 13.42
N ILE A 233 22.28 -6.63 14.53
CA ILE A 233 21.43 -7.83 14.63
C ILE A 233 20.22 -7.53 15.51
N VAL A 234 19.08 -8.11 15.13
CA VAL A 234 17.86 -8.08 15.95
C VAL A 234 17.53 -9.49 16.43
N ILE A 235 17.26 -9.65 17.72
CA ILE A 235 16.75 -10.88 18.32
C ILE A 235 15.28 -10.68 18.65
N THR A 236 14.41 -11.50 18.08
CA THR A 236 12.96 -11.24 18.12
C THR A 236 12.09 -12.50 18.14
N ALA A 237 10.80 -12.30 18.41
CA ALA A 237 9.78 -13.32 18.18
C ALA A 237 9.53 -13.53 16.67
N ALA A 238 9.06 -14.71 16.27
CA ALA A 238 8.77 -15.02 14.87
C ALA A 238 7.39 -14.51 14.40
N GLY A 239 7.06 -13.25 14.69
CA GLY A 239 5.80 -12.58 14.33
C GLY A 239 5.92 -11.57 13.19
N GLN A 240 5.06 -10.53 13.23
CA GLN A 240 5.01 -9.45 12.23
C GLN A 240 6.31 -8.63 12.13
N THR A 241 7.08 -8.55 13.23
CA THR A 241 8.38 -7.87 13.25
C THR A 241 9.35 -8.42 12.19
N LEU A 242 9.26 -9.70 11.81
CA LEU A 242 10.11 -10.25 10.75
C LEU A 242 9.90 -9.57 9.39
N TYR A 243 8.69 -9.13 9.06
CA TYR A 243 8.42 -8.42 7.81
C TYR A 243 9.03 -7.00 7.83
N GLU A 244 9.01 -6.33 8.98
CA GLU A 244 9.67 -5.02 9.19
C GLU A 244 11.20 -5.15 9.15
N LEU A 245 11.75 -6.24 9.67
CA LEU A 245 13.17 -6.55 9.56
C LEU A 245 13.57 -6.90 8.13
N ALA A 246 12.73 -7.65 7.41
CA ALA A 246 12.95 -7.99 6.01
C ALA A 246 13.04 -6.72 5.14
N VAL A 247 12.08 -5.80 5.26
CA VAL A 247 12.06 -4.56 4.45
C VAL A 247 13.20 -3.60 4.81
N THR A 248 13.59 -3.52 6.08
CA THR A 248 14.76 -2.72 6.49
C THR A 248 16.08 -3.41 6.13
N GLY A 249 16.03 -4.68 5.72
CA GLY A 249 17.20 -5.54 5.48
C GLY A 249 17.99 -5.84 6.75
N THR A 250 17.35 -5.80 7.92
CA THR A 250 18.03 -5.99 9.20
C THR A 250 18.16 -7.47 9.51
N PRO A 251 19.40 -8.00 9.67
CA PRO A 251 19.60 -9.40 10.03
C PRO A 251 18.89 -9.77 11.34
N ALA A 252 18.19 -10.90 11.33
CA ALA A 252 17.33 -11.32 12.42
C ALA A 252 17.70 -12.73 12.93
N ILE A 253 17.61 -12.91 14.24
CA ILE A 253 17.56 -14.22 14.90
C ILE A 253 16.17 -14.31 15.54
N ALA A 254 15.36 -15.26 15.10
CA ALA A 254 13.98 -15.39 15.53
C ALA A 254 13.78 -16.58 16.47
N VAL A 255 12.93 -16.41 17.48
CA VAL A 255 12.43 -17.49 18.33
C VAL A 255 10.91 -17.56 18.18
N ALA A 256 10.38 -18.71 17.79
CA ALA A 256 8.93 -18.95 17.80
C ALA A 256 8.45 -19.11 19.24
N VAL A 257 7.58 -18.20 19.70
CA VAL A 257 7.10 -18.14 21.10
C VAL A 257 5.71 -18.75 21.31
N ALA A 258 5.01 -19.07 20.21
CA ALA A 258 3.68 -19.66 20.18
C ALA A 258 3.51 -20.57 18.94
N GLU A 259 2.58 -21.52 18.99
CA GLU A 259 2.34 -22.48 17.91
C GLU A 259 1.99 -21.82 16.56
N ASN A 260 1.23 -20.71 16.60
CA ASN A 260 0.87 -19.96 15.40
C ASN A 260 2.07 -19.28 14.69
N GLN A 261 3.26 -19.27 15.30
CA GLN A 261 4.50 -18.75 14.68
C GLN A 261 5.37 -19.85 14.05
N LYS A 262 5.04 -21.13 14.26
CA LYS A 262 5.84 -22.28 13.79
C LYS A 262 5.96 -22.32 12.26
N SER A 263 4.83 -22.15 11.56
CA SER A 263 4.85 -22.10 10.09
C SER A 263 5.68 -20.92 9.59
N ASN A 264 5.47 -19.74 10.18
CA ASN A 264 6.16 -18.51 9.79
C ASN A 264 7.70 -18.64 9.92
N ILE A 265 8.22 -19.11 11.05
CA ILE A 265 9.68 -19.25 11.24
C ILE A 265 10.31 -20.27 10.28
N LEU A 266 9.61 -21.38 10.00
CA LEU A 266 10.09 -22.41 9.08
C LEU A 266 10.16 -21.90 7.65
N GLU A 267 9.16 -21.13 7.21
CA GLU A 267 9.14 -20.54 5.88
C GLU A 267 10.18 -19.43 5.70
N TRP A 268 10.40 -18.59 6.73
CA TRP A 268 11.50 -17.61 6.69
C TRP A 268 12.90 -18.25 6.65
N LYS A 269 13.08 -19.38 7.35
CA LYS A 269 14.30 -20.19 7.23
C LYS A 269 14.44 -20.76 5.81
N LYS A 270 13.37 -21.34 5.26
CA LYS A 270 13.36 -21.92 3.90
C LYS A 270 13.68 -20.88 2.82
N LYS A 271 13.19 -19.65 2.97
CA LYS A 271 13.55 -18.51 2.09
C LYS A 271 14.99 -18.04 2.27
N GLY A 272 15.64 -18.39 3.38
CA GLY A 272 17.02 -18.03 3.68
C GLY A 272 17.18 -16.66 4.33
N PHE A 273 16.10 -16.03 4.81
CA PHE A 273 16.20 -14.79 5.59
C PHE A 273 16.67 -15.07 7.03
N LEU A 274 16.30 -16.22 7.59
CA LEU A 274 16.78 -16.72 8.87
C LEU A 274 17.78 -17.86 8.64
N LEU A 275 18.85 -17.89 9.45
CA LEU A 275 19.83 -18.99 9.40
C LEU A 275 19.23 -20.30 9.91
N ASP A 276 18.48 -20.22 11.02
CA ASP A 276 17.83 -21.38 11.63
C ASP A 276 16.53 -20.99 12.35
N SER A 277 15.68 -21.98 12.61
CA SER A 277 14.43 -21.86 13.35
C SER A 277 14.64 -22.27 14.81
N ILE A 278 14.45 -21.33 15.74
CA ILE A 278 14.52 -21.58 17.18
C ILE A 278 13.10 -21.63 17.76
N PHE A 279 12.82 -22.61 18.61
CA PHE A 279 11.55 -22.73 19.33
C PHE A 279 11.75 -22.46 20.82
N HIS A 280 10.81 -21.76 21.45
CA HIS A 280 10.94 -21.37 22.86
C HIS A 280 11.01 -22.55 23.85
N ASN A 281 10.53 -23.74 23.45
CA ASN A 281 10.55 -24.96 24.26
C ASN A 281 11.85 -25.77 24.10
N ASP A 282 12.74 -25.35 23.19
CA ASP A 282 14.05 -25.98 23.02
C ASP A 282 14.97 -25.53 24.15
N LYS A 283 15.40 -26.45 25.02
CA LYS A 283 16.32 -26.15 26.14
C LYS A 283 17.65 -25.54 25.68
N SER A 284 18.03 -25.72 24.42
CA SER A 284 19.25 -25.19 23.81
C SER A 284 19.08 -23.85 23.09
N TYR A 285 17.91 -23.19 23.20
CA TYR A 285 17.62 -21.97 22.45
C TYR A 285 18.69 -20.86 22.61
N LEU A 286 19.20 -20.63 23.82
CA LEU A 286 20.27 -19.64 24.05
C LEU A 286 21.58 -20.01 23.33
N ARG A 287 21.96 -21.29 23.35
CA ARG A 287 23.14 -21.78 22.63
C ARG A 287 22.99 -21.55 21.13
N LYS A 288 21.81 -21.87 20.57
CA LYS A 288 21.48 -21.64 19.16
C LYS A 288 21.50 -20.16 18.78
N ILE A 289 21.05 -19.28 19.67
CA ILE A 289 21.17 -17.82 19.48
C ILE A 289 22.66 -17.45 19.39
N SER A 290 23.50 -17.88 20.34
CA SER A 290 24.95 -17.59 20.33
C SER A 290 25.66 -18.13 19.07
N GLU A 291 25.33 -19.35 18.61
CA GLU A 291 25.88 -19.95 17.39
C GLU A 291 25.53 -19.12 16.14
N GLN A 292 24.28 -18.64 16.05
CA GLN A 292 23.85 -17.76 14.97
C GLN A 292 24.53 -16.39 15.04
N ILE A 293 24.71 -15.80 16.23
CA ILE A 293 25.46 -14.54 16.39
C ILE A 293 26.91 -14.70 15.90
N SER A 294 27.57 -15.81 16.23
CA SER A 294 28.91 -16.13 15.75
C SER A 294 28.98 -16.21 14.22
N THR A 295 28.01 -16.86 13.59
CA THR A 295 27.91 -16.91 12.11
C THR A 295 27.68 -15.52 11.52
N LEU A 296 26.87 -14.70 12.19
CA LEU A 296 26.56 -13.34 11.76
C LEU A 296 27.65 -12.32 12.08
N GLN A 297 28.77 -12.68 12.72
CA GLN A 297 29.94 -11.79 12.82
C GLN A 297 30.48 -11.43 11.43
N THR A 298 30.36 -12.35 10.46
CA THR A 298 30.76 -12.14 9.08
C THR A 298 29.81 -11.18 8.36
N VAL A 299 30.34 -10.04 7.91
CA VAL A 299 29.55 -9.01 7.22
C VAL A 299 28.90 -9.50 5.92
N SER A 300 29.54 -10.42 5.18
CA SER A 300 28.97 -10.99 3.95
C SER A 300 27.70 -11.80 4.24
N GLN A 301 27.65 -12.54 5.35
CA GLN A 301 26.44 -13.25 5.78
C GLN A 301 25.30 -12.26 6.10
N ARG A 302 25.60 -11.20 6.85
CA ARG A 302 24.61 -10.13 7.13
C ARG A 302 24.07 -9.48 5.85
N LYS A 303 24.95 -9.19 4.88
CA LYS A 303 24.55 -8.65 3.57
C LYS A 303 23.68 -9.63 2.78
N LYS A 304 24.00 -10.93 2.80
CA LYS A 304 23.21 -11.97 2.15
C LYS A 304 21.78 -12.03 2.72
N LEU A 305 21.65 -12.16 4.04
CA LEU A 305 20.32 -12.19 4.68
C LEU A 305 19.52 -10.91 4.42
N SER A 306 20.19 -9.76 4.48
CA SER A 306 19.56 -8.48 4.14
C SER A 306 19.03 -8.43 2.71
N GLY A 307 19.78 -8.96 1.74
CA GLY A 307 19.35 -9.00 0.34
C GLY A 307 18.08 -9.85 0.18
N ILE A 308 18.09 -11.05 0.75
CA ILE A 308 16.96 -11.98 0.72
C ILE A 308 15.72 -11.38 1.39
N GLY A 309 15.87 -10.75 2.56
CA GLY A 309 14.77 -10.09 3.26
C GLY A 309 14.09 -9.01 2.39
N LYS A 310 14.91 -8.14 1.78
CA LYS A 310 14.41 -7.06 0.91
C LYS A 310 13.80 -7.56 -0.40
N GLU A 311 14.26 -8.70 -0.90
CA GLU A 311 13.64 -9.37 -2.05
C GLU A 311 12.26 -9.95 -1.70
N CYS A 312 12.12 -10.50 -0.49
CA CYS A 312 10.84 -11.05 -0.01
C CYS A 312 9.82 -9.94 0.31
N VAL A 313 10.26 -8.81 0.86
CA VAL A 313 9.40 -7.69 1.29
C VAL A 313 10.04 -6.37 0.92
N ASP A 314 9.39 -5.63 0.03
CA ASP A 314 9.85 -4.32 -0.48
C ASP A 314 9.11 -3.12 0.10
N GLY A 315 8.17 -3.36 1.02
CA GLY A 315 7.41 -2.32 1.70
C GLY A 315 6.27 -1.70 0.88
N GLN A 316 6.03 -2.16 -0.35
CA GLN A 316 5.01 -1.58 -1.23
C GLN A 316 3.67 -2.35 -1.21
N GLY A 317 3.50 -3.30 -0.28
CA GLY A 317 2.32 -4.17 -0.21
C GLY A 317 1.01 -3.41 -0.11
N ALA A 318 0.92 -2.43 0.81
CA ALA A 318 -0.27 -1.61 0.99
C ALA A 318 -0.63 -0.81 -0.29
N ARG A 319 0.36 -0.17 -0.93
CA ARG A 319 0.19 0.55 -2.20
C ARG A 319 -0.30 -0.36 -3.32
N ARG A 320 0.21 -1.60 -3.41
CA ARG A 320 -0.26 -2.60 -4.39
C ARG A 320 -1.71 -2.99 -4.17
N ILE A 321 -2.09 -3.25 -2.92
CA ILE A 321 -3.46 -3.62 -2.57
C ILE A 321 -4.41 -2.49 -2.92
N VAL A 322 -4.13 -1.26 -2.48
CA VAL A 322 -4.97 -0.10 -2.76
C VAL A 322 -5.08 0.15 -4.26
N LYS A 323 -3.97 0.07 -5.01
CA LYS A 323 -4.00 0.15 -6.47
C LYS A 323 -4.94 -0.90 -7.08
N TYR A 324 -4.83 -2.15 -6.64
CA TYR A 324 -5.69 -3.24 -7.12
C TYR A 324 -7.18 -2.98 -6.83
N LEU A 325 -7.51 -2.50 -5.63
CA LEU A 325 -8.89 -2.17 -5.23
C LEU A 325 -9.46 -1.03 -6.09
N ILE A 326 -8.70 0.03 -6.30
CA ILE A 326 -9.09 1.15 -7.16
C ILE A 326 -9.30 0.68 -8.59
N GLU A 327 -8.36 -0.12 -9.13
CA GLU A 327 -8.47 -0.69 -10.48
C GLU A 327 -9.70 -1.59 -10.62
N LYS A 328 -10.05 -2.39 -9.60
CA LYS A 328 -11.25 -3.23 -9.59
C LYS A 328 -12.53 -2.40 -9.69
N ILE A 329 -12.66 -1.36 -8.87
CA ILE A 329 -13.80 -0.43 -8.93
C ILE A 329 -13.87 0.29 -10.29
N CYS A 330 -12.73 0.73 -10.80
CA CYS A 330 -12.67 1.40 -12.09
C CYS A 330 -12.87 0.45 -13.27
N ASN A 331 -12.62 -0.85 -13.14
CA ASN A 331 -12.96 -1.89 -14.11
C ASN A 331 -14.47 -2.12 -14.17
N GLU A 332 -15.16 -2.04 -13.05
CA GLU A 332 -16.62 -2.10 -13.00
C GLU A 332 -17.27 -0.82 -13.55
N LYS A 333 -16.61 0.34 -13.42
CA LYS A 333 -16.99 1.56 -14.14
C LYS A 333 -16.61 1.47 -15.63
N SER A 334 -17.43 0.76 -16.39
CA SER A 334 -17.46 0.88 -17.86
C SER A 334 -17.85 2.29 -18.26
N PHE A 335 -17.04 2.92 -19.11
CA PHE A 335 -17.36 4.17 -19.79
C PHE A 335 -17.66 3.89 -21.26
N TYR A 336 -18.30 4.85 -21.92
CA TYR A 336 -18.36 4.89 -23.37
C TYR A 336 -17.75 6.20 -23.88
N ILE A 337 -17.23 6.14 -25.11
CA ILE A 337 -16.65 7.29 -25.81
C ILE A 337 -17.48 7.57 -27.05
N ARG A 338 -17.88 8.82 -27.25
CA ARG A 338 -18.52 9.30 -28.49
C ARG A 338 -17.88 10.57 -29.01
N ARG A 339 -18.14 10.89 -30.28
CA ARG A 339 -17.78 12.19 -30.86
C ARG A 339 -18.58 13.30 -30.20
N ALA A 340 -17.93 14.46 -30.03
CA ALA A 340 -18.62 15.68 -29.63
C ALA A 340 -19.59 16.14 -30.73
N VAL A 341 -20.72 16.70 -30.32
CA VAL A 341 -21.74 17.34 -31.17
C VAL A 341 -21.95 18.79 -30.72
N GLN A 342 -22.67 19.57 -31.52
CA GLN A 342 -22.87 21.01 -31.26
C GLN A 342 -23.43 21.30 -29.85
N ASP A 343 -24.34 20.45 -29.37
CA ASP A 343 -25.00 20.61 -28.07
C ASP A 343 -24.05 20.40 -26.88
N ASP A 344 -22.89 19.78 -27.09
CA ASP A 344 -21.90 19.55 -26.02
C ASP A 344 -21.06 20.81 -25.69
N SER A 345 -21.24 21.90 -26.44
CA SER A 345 -20.41 23.10 -26.34
C SER A 345 -20.32 23.60 -24.90
N LYS A 346 -21.44 23.58 -24.16
CA LYS A 346 -21.51 24.08 -22.79
C LYS A 346 -20.73 23.22 -21.79
N ILE A 347 -20.94 21.90 -21.79
CA ILE A 347 -20.22 20.99 -20.86
C ILE A 347 -18.71 21.00 -21.11
N ILE A 348 -18.30 21.17 -22.36
CA ILE A 348 -16.88 21.29 -22.74
C ILE A 348 -16.30 22.62 -22.27
N PHE A 349 -17.04 23.72 -22.43
CA PHE A 349 -16.63 25.03 -21.97
C PHE A 349 -16.41 25.04 -20.46
N ASP A 350 -17.37 24.50 -19.70
CA ASP A 350 -17.32 24.44 -18.25
C ASP A 350 -16.11 23.63 -17.76
N LEU A 351 -15.88 22.45 -18.33
CA LEU A 351 -14.69 21.65 -18.02
C LEU A 351 -13.39 22.33 -18.48
N SER A 352 -13.41 23.01 -19.62
CA SER A 352 -12.21 23.69 -20.11
C SER A 352 -11.87 24.82 -19.14
N ASN A 353 -12.81 25.66 -18.73
CA ASN A 353 -12.59 26.77 -17.80
C ASN A 353 -12.45 26.37 -16.32
N ASP A 354 -12.63 25.11 -15.95
CA ASP A 354 -12.29 24.62 -14.61
C ASP A 354 -10.86 25.08 -14.24
N PRO A 355 -10.66 25.78 -13.10
CA PRO A 355 -9.35 26.32 -12.70
C PRO A 355 -8.22 25.28 -12.71
N SER A 356 -8.55 24.04 -12.31
CA SER A 356 -7.59 22.93 -12.26
C SER A 356 -7.21 22.40 -13.64
N VAL A 357 -8.05 22.62 -14.66
CA VAL A 357 -7.74 22.33 -16.07
C VAL A 357 -7.01 23.49 -16.71
N ARG A 358 -7.42 24.74 -16.45
CA ARG A 358 -6.77 25.95 -16.99
C ARG A 358 -5.33 26.07 -16.60
N VAL A 359 -4.99 25.92 -15.31
CA VAL A 359 -3.60 26.03 -14.84
C VAL A 359 -2.67 25.01 -15.52
N GLN A 360 -3.21 23.86 -15.95
CA GLN A 360 -2.45 22.80 -16.61
C GLN A 360 -2.45 22.88 -18.14
N SER A 361 -3.20 23.82 -18.72
CA SER A 361 -3.33 23.97 -20.16
C SER A 361 -2.17 24.75 -20.78
N ILE A 362 -1.94 24.59 -22.08
CA ILE A 362 -0.95 25.38 -22.83
C ILE A 362 -1.30 26.86 -22.80
N ASN A 363 -2.58 27.20 -23.02
CA ASN A 363 -3.12 28.53 -22.77
C ASN A 363 -3.94 28.52 -21.49
N GLN A 364 -3.52 29.33 -20.51
CA GLN A 364 -4.11 29.41 -19.17
C GLN A 364 -5.16 30.52 -19.04
N ASN A 365 -5.32 31.38 -20.06
CA ASN A 365 -6.31 32.43 -20.04
C ASN A 365 -7.71 31.83 -19.91
N GLN A 366 -8.58 32.55 -19.19
CA GLN A 366 -10.00 32.26 -19.18
C GLN A 366 -10.52 32.34 -20.61
N ILE A 367 -11.34 31.36 -20.98
CA ILE A 367 -11.96 31.28 -22.30
C ILE A 367 -13.30 32.01 -22.22
N GLU A 368 -13.51 33.00 -23.07
CA GLU A 368 -14.78 33.68 -23.18
C GLU A 368 -15.80 32.82 -23.94
N TRP A 369 -17.07 32.86 -23.53
CA TRP A 369 -18.11 31.97 -24.07
C TRP A 369 -18.32 32.16 -25.57
N GLU A 370 -18.34 33.40 -26.06
CA GLU A 370 -18.52 33.71 -27.47
C GLU A 370 -17.35 33.21 -28.33
N GLU A 371 -16.13 33.34 -27.82
CA GLU A 371 -14.92 32.83 -28.49
C GLU A 371 -14.92 31.30 -28.53
N HIS A 372 -15.31 30.67 -27.43
CA HIS A 372 -15.46 29.22 -27.35
C HIS A 372 -16.49 28.70 -28.34
N GLN A 373 -17.66 29.33 -28.46
CA GLN A 373 -18.69 28.89 -29.41
C GLN A 373 -18.19 28.93 -30.85
N LYS A 374 -17.49 30.00 -31.24
CA LYS A 374 -16.87 30.14 -32.58
C LYS A 374 -15.80 29.07 -32.80
N TRP A 375 -14.92 28.88 -31.82
CA TRP A 375 -13.86 27.86 -31.86
C TRP A 375 -14.43 26.44 -31.97
N PHE A 376 -15.41 26.11 -31.14
CA PHE A 376 -15.99 24.77 -31.05
C PHE A 376 -16.68 24.38 -32.35
N SER A 377 -17.53 25.27 -32.88
CA SER A 377 -18.25 25.05 -34.14
C SER A 377 -17.27 24.81 -35.29
N LYS A 378 -16.18 25.59 -35.37
CA LYS A 378 -15.12 25.41 -36.35
C LYS A 378 -14.41 24.04 -36.19
N LYS A 379 -14.12 23.63 -34.95
CA LYS A 379 -13.42 22.36 -34.67
C LYS A 379 -14.27 21.13 -34.90
N LEU A 380 -15.60 21.20 -34.79
CA LEU A 380 -16.47 20.08 -35.15
C LEU A 380 -16.45 19.78 -36.66
N THR A 381 -16.18 20.77 -37.51
CA THR A 381 -16.07 20.61 -38.96
C THR A 381 -14.65 20.32 -39.47
N ASP A 382 -13.66 20.29 -38.57
CA ASP A 382 -12.25 20.11 -38.92
C ASP A 382 -11.90 18.61 -38.98
N ASN A 383 -11.65 18.10 -40.19
CA ASN A 383 -11.30 16.69 -40.40
C ASN A 383 -9.98 16.28 -39.72
N ASN A 384 -9.12 17.25 -39.39
CA ASN A 384 -7.88 17.01 -38.66
C ASN A 384 -8.06 17.16 -37.15
N TYR A 385 -9.29 17.32 -36.66
CA TYR A 385 -9.59 17.48 -35.25
C TYR A 385 -10.56 16.41 -34.77
N ILE A 386 -10.06 15.49 -33.95
CA ILE A 386 -10.89 14.43 -33.38
C ILE A 386 -11.23 14.80 -31.95
N PHE A 387 -12.50 15.12 -31.71
CA PHE A 387 -12.98 15.47 -30.38
C PHE A 387 -13.89 14.37 -29.83
N PHE A 388 -13.42 13.70 -28.78
CA PHE A 388 -14.17 12.70 -28.03
C PHE A 388 -14.62 13.22 -26.67
N LEU A 389 -15.82 12.80 -26.28
CA LEU A 389 -16.37 12.93 -24.93
C LEU A 389 -16.54 11.55 -24.32
N VAL A 390 -16.34 11.50 -23.00
CA VAL A 390 -16.36 10.28 -22.21
C VAL A 390 -17.46 10.39 -21.19
N PHE A 391 -18.29 9.35 -21.11
CA PHE A 391 -19.42 9.24 -20.19
C PHE A 391 -19.37 7.90 -19.48
N ASP A 392 -19.93 7.82 -18.26
CA ASP A 392 -20.21 6.52 -17.66
C ASP A 392 -21.50 5.91 -18.24
N LYS A 393 -21.90 4.73 -17.76
CA LYS A 393 -23.14 4.07 -18.21
C LYS A 393 -24.42 4.78 -17.80
N GLU A 394 -24.35 5.73 -16.87
CA GLU A 394 -25.49 6.52 -16.39
C GLU A 394 -25.54 7.89 -17.10
N ASP A 395 -24.78 8.05 -18.19
CA ASP A 395 -24.65 9.28 -18.97
C ASP A 395 -24.05 10.47 -18.18
N ASN A 396 -23.34 10.21 -17.07
CA ASN A 396 -22.62 11.26 -16.39
C ASN A 396 -21.34 11.61 -17.16
N PHE A 397 -21.10 12.91 -17.34
CA PHE A 397 -19.92 13.41 -18.06
C PHE A 397 -18.63 13.21 -17.26
N ILE A 398 -17.74 12.38 -17.79
CA ILE A 398 -16.44 12.05 -17.19
C ILE A 398 -15.36 13.03 -17.65
N GLY A 399 -15.38 13.41 -18.93
CA GLY A 399 -14.36 14.28 -19.49
C GLY A 399 -14.22 14.20 -21.00
N GLN A 400 -13.09 14.70 -21.49
CA GLN A 400 -12.80 14.85 -22.91
C GLN A 400 -11.42 14.32 -23.28
N VAL A 401 -11.30 13.84 -24.53
CA VAL A 401 -10.03 13.57 -25.20
C VAL A 401 -10.06 14.18 -26.59
N LYS A 402 -9.00 14.89 -26.95
CA LYS A 402 -8.89 15.59 -28.24
C LYS A 402 -7.63 15.16 -28.95
N PHE A 403 -7.69 15.00 -30.26
CA PHE A 403 -6.53 14.75 -31.12
C PHE A 403 -6.46 15.77 -32.24
N GLU A 404 -5.30 16.39 -32.42
CA GLU A 404 -4.96 17.19 -33.60
C GLU A 404 -4.11 16.33 -34.53
N LEU A 405 -4.65 16.00 -35.70
CA LEU A 405 -4.04 15.10 -36.66
C LEU A 405 -3.06 15.83 -37.58
N GLY A 406 -1.88 15.27 -37.73
CA GLY A 406 -0.91 15.57 -38.79
C GLY A 406 -0.86 14.44 -39.82
N LYS A 407 0.23 14.38 -40.61
CA LYS A 407 0.40 13.36 -41.67
C LYS A 407 0.59 11.94 -41.12
N GLU A 408 1.48 11.78 -40.14
CA GLU A 408 1.78 10.49 -39.49
C GLU A 408 1.79 10.60 -37.95
N THR A 409 1.49 11.78 -37.42
CA THR A 409 1.51 12.09 -35.99
C THR A 409 0.18 12.67 -35.56
N ALA A 410 -0.22 12.46 -34.31
CA ALA A 410 -1.37 13.15 -33.71
C ALA A 410 -0.99 13.73 -32.34
N VAL A 411 -1.41 14.95 -32.02
CA VAL A 411 -1.21 15.54 -30.69
C VAL A 411 -2.45 15.28 -29.84
N VAL A 412 -2.30 14.63 -28.69
CA VAL A 412 -3.40 14.28 -27.78
C VAL A 412 -3.47 15.22 -26.58
N SER A 413 -4.69 15.57 -26.19
CA SER A 413 -5.01 16.26 -24.94
C SER A 413 -6.16 15.56 -24.22
N ILE A 414 -6.11 15.49 -22.89
CA ILE A 414 -7.14 14.88 -22.04
C ILE A 414 -7.47 15.80 -20.86
N SER A 415 -8.74 15.88 -20.51
CA SER A 415 -9.20 16.56 -19.30
C SER A 415 -10.36 15.77 -18.70
N LEU A 416 -10.33 15.50 -17.40
CA LEU A 416 -11.38 14.80 -16.67
C LEU A 416 -12.04 15.75 -15.67
N THR A 417 -13.33 15.56 -15.39
CA THR A 417 -14.05 16.25 -14.32
C THR A 417 -13.50 15.83 -12.95
N GLN A 418 -13.63 16.69 -11.94
CA GLN A 418 -13.01 16.50 -10.63
C GLN A 418 -13.35 15.16 -9.98
N ASP A 419 -14.60 14.72 -10.08
CA ASP A 419 -15.11 13.48 -9.47
C ASP A 419 -14.49 12.20 -10.03
N PHE A 420 -13.84 12.30 -11.20
CA PHE A 420 -13.25 11.17 -11.91
C PHE A 420 -11.72 11.28 -12.04
N ARG A 421 -11.08 12.21 -11.30
CA ARG A 421 -9.62 12.31 -11.19
C ARG A 421 -9.07 11.39 -10.09
N GLY A 422 -7.77 11.08 -10.16
CA GLY A 422 -7.06 10.30 -9.13
C GLY A 422 -7.37 8.79 -9.07
N ILE A 423 -8.44 8.35 -9.75
CA ILE A 423 -8.90 6.94 -9.73
C ILE A 423 -8.33 6.07 -10.86
N GLY A 424 -7.41 6.59 -11.69
CA GLY A 424 -6.74 5.80 -12.74
C GLY A 424 -7.55 5.61 -14.04
N LEU A 425 -8.66 6.33 -14.20
CA LEU A 425 -9.53 6.21 -15.38
C LEU A 425 -8.88 6.74 -16.67
N SER A 426 -8.02 7.76 -16.56
CA SER A 426 -7.30 8.37 -17.70
C SER A 426 -6.52 7.34 -18.51
N LYS A 427 -5.92 6.33 -17.87
CA LYS A 427 -5.20 5.24 -18.55
C LYS A 427 -6.07 4.57 -19.60
N LYS A 428 -7.27 4.13 -19.19
CA LYS A 428 -8.17 3.37 -20.06
C LYS A 428 -8.74 4.22 -21.17
N ILE A 429 -9.14 5.45 -20.81
CA ILE A 429 -9.65 6.42 -21.76
C ILE A 429 -8.59 6.68 -22.84
N LEU A 430 -7.33 6.90 -22.46
CA LEU A 430 -6.24 7.11 -23.40
C LEU A 430 -6.00 5.88 -24.29
N ILE A 431 -6.01 4.66 -23.73
CA ILE A 431 -5.84 3.43 -24.51
C ILE A 431 -6.98 3.24 -25.53
N ASP A 432 -8.25 3.35 -25.12
CA ASP A 432 -9.40 3.21 -26.03
C ASP A 432 -9.39 4.30 -27.10
N ALA A 433 -9.17 5.56 -26.69
CA ALA A 433 -9.12 6.68 -27.63
C ALA A 433 -7.94 6.57 -28.62
N ALA A 434 -6.75 6.18 -28.17
CA ALA A 434 -5.58 5.98 -29.03
C ALA A 434 -5.79 4.82 -30.02
N ALA A 435 -6.34 3.69 -29.56
CA ALA A 435 -6.66 2.55 -30.42
C ALA A 435 -7.58 2.96 -31.57
N ARG A 436 -8.61 3.78 -31.29
CA ARG A 436 -9.51 4.34 -32.32
C ARG A 436 -8.77 5.20 -33.32
N ILE A 437 -7.83 6.04 -32.89
CA ILE A 437 -7.04 6.88 -33.79
C ILE A 437 -6.15 6.02 -34.69
N PHE A 438 -5.39 5.08 -34.12
CA PHE A 438 -4.53 4.19 -34.88
C PHE A 438 -5.28 3.28 -35.86
N SER A 439 -6.51 2.88 -35.53
CA SER A 439 -7.32 2.02 -36.39
C SER A 439 -7.99 2.78 -37.54
N SER A 440 -8.27 4.07 -37.37
CA SER A 440 -9.06 4.87 -38.33
C SER A 440 -8.25 5.87 -39.15
N HIS A 441 -7.00 6.15 -38.77
CA HIS A 441 -6.15 7.14 -39.43
C HIS A 441 -4.74 6.59 -39.65
N ASN A 442 -4.03 7.11 -40.64
CA ASN A 442 -2.63 6.74 -40.92
C ASN A 442 -1.64 7.40 -39.95
N ILE A 443 -1.88 7.24 -38.65
CA ILE A 443 -1.03 7.77 -37.59
C ILE A 443 -0.07 6.66 -37.12
N LYS A 444 1.20 6.99 -37.00
CA LYS A 444 2.24 6.12 -36.43
C LYS A 444 2.53 6.47 -34.97
N ASN A 445 2.45 7.75 -34.63
CA ASN A 445 2.82 8.26 -33.31
C ASN A 445 1.76 9.20 -32.75
N ILE A 446 1.37 9.01 -31.50
CA ILE A 446 0.54 9.94 -30.74
C ILE A 446 1.43 10.65 -29.72
N ILE A 447 1.40 11.98 -29.71
CA ILE A 447 2.29 12.85 -28.95
C ILE A 447 1.48 13.59 -27.89
N ALA A 448 1.99 13.65 -26.66
CA ALA A 448 1.44 14.46 -25.59
C ALA A 448 2.48 15.46 -25.06
N TYR A 449 2.02 16.68 -24.81
CA TYR A 449 2.80 17.76 -24.20
C TYR A 449 2.26 18.04 -22.81
N ILE A 450 3.10 17.85 -21.79
CA ILE A 450 2.67 17.86 -20.39
C ILE A 450 3.57 18.81 -19.60
N ARG A 451 2.99 19.74 -18.84
CA ARG A 451 3.77 20.59 -17.93
C ARG A 451 4.56 19.73 -16.93
N PRO A 452 5.83 20.06 -16.63
CA PRO A 452 6.65 19.29 -15.68
C PRO A 452 6.01 19.12 -14.30
N GLU A 453 5.18 20.07 -13.87
CA GLU A 453 4.51 20.11 -12.58
C GLU A 453 3.22 19.27 -12.55
N ASN A 454 2.70 18.86 -13.72
CA ASN A 454 1.45 18.09 -13.82
C ASN A 454 1.67 16.60 -13.54
N THR A 455 1.93 16.27 -12.28
CA THR A 455 2.19 14.90 -11.83
C THR A 455 1.08 13.92 -12.19
N ALA A 456 -0.19 14.37 -12.14
CA ALA A 456 -1.35 13.56 -12.48
C ALA A 456 -1.37 13.14 -13.96
N SER A 457 -1.18 14.08 -14.89
CA SER A 457 -1.08 13.76 -16.32
C SER A 457 0.16 12.93 -16.62
N ILE A 458 1.32 13.23 -16.03
CA ILE A 458 2.54 12.44 -16.20
C ILE A 458 2.29 10.97 -15.84
N MET A 459 1.65 10.71 -14.69
CA MET A 459 1.30 9.34 -14.29
C MET A 459 0.28 8.71 -15.23
N GLY A 460 -0.74 9.46 -15.64
CA GLY A 460 -1.78 9.00 -16.58
C GLY A 460 -1.19 8.51 -17.89
N PHE A 461 -0.41 9.36 -18.57
CA PHE A 461 0.22 9.03 -19.85
C PHE A 461 1.24 7.90 -19.72
N LYS A 462 2.11 7.90 -18.69
CA LYS A 462 3.03 6.77 -18.46
C LYS A 462 2.31 5.45 -18.25
N SER A 463 1.20 5.46 -17.52
CA SER A 463 0.42 4.26 -17.25
C SER A 463 -0.31 3.72 -18.49
N ALA A 464 -0.54 4.59 -19.49
CA ALA A 464 -1.04 4.28 -20.82
C ALA A 464 0.09 4.02 -21.84
N GLU A 465 1.29 3.68 -21.35
CA GLU A 465 2.45 3.25 -22.15
C GLU A 465 3.13 4.33 -23.00
N PHE A 466 2.77 5.60 -22.80
CA PHE A 466 3.51 6.70 -23.41
C PHE A 466 4.92 6.79 -22.80
N LYS A 467 5.93 6.89 -23.66
CA LYS A 467 7.34 7.02 -23.28
C LYS A 467 7.78 8.48 -23.33
N SER A 468 8.50 8.91 -22.30
CA SER A 468 9.11 10.25 -22.29
C SER A 468 10.30 10.28 -23.25
N ILE A 469 10.31 11.22 -24.18
CA ILE A 469 11.40 11.36 -25.18
C ILE A 469 12.17 12.68 -25.06
N GLY A 470 11.78 13.59 -24.16
CA GLY A 470 12.51 14.82 -23.90
C GLY A 470 11.63 15.98 -23.46
N ARG A 471 12.11 17.20 -23.69
CA ARG A 471 11.39 18.45 -23.49
C ARG A 471 11.22 19.19 -24.81
N GLU A 472 10.13 19.94 -24.93
CA GLU A 472 9.85 20.80 -26.06
C GLU A 472 9.37 22.16 -25.55
N THR A 473 9.76 23.24 -26.23
CA THR A 473 9.35 24.60 -25.87
C THR A 473 8.13 24.99 -26.70
N ILE A 474 7.03 25.30 -26.03
CA ILE A 474 5.76 25.72 -26.66
C ILE A 474 5.38 27.05 -26.02
N ASN A 475 5.17 28.09 -26.83
CA ASN A 475 4.83 29.44 -26.37
C ASN A 475 5.81 30.01 -25.31
N GLY A 476 7.10 29.70 -25.42
CA GLY A 476 8.13 30.15 -24.47
C GLY A 476 8.21 29.34 -23.17
N GLU A 477 7.36 28.33 -22.98
CA GLU A 477 7.34 27.48 -21.80
C GLU A 477 7.79 26.05 -22.11
N SER A 478 8.37 25.37 -21.12
CA SER A 478 8.91 24.02 -21.30
C SER A 478 7.86 22.95 -20.97
N PHE A 479 7.64 22.02 -21.89
CA PHE A 479 6.75 20.87 -21.73
C PHE A 479 7.55 19.57 -21.85
N LEU A 480 7.17 18.56 -21.06
CA LEU A 480 7.62 17.19 -21.25
C LEU A 480 6.91 16.59 -22.46
N LYS A 481 7.69 15.96 -23.35
CA LYS A 481 7.19 15.30 -24.56
C LYS A 481 7.09 13.79 -24.35
N TYR A 482 5.89 13.28 -24.53
CA TYR A 482 5.55 11.87 -24.42
C TYR A 482 5.06 11.33 -25.75
N VAL A 483 5.45 10.10 -26.11
CA VAL A 483 5.05 9.45 -27.36
C VAL A 483 4.52 8.05 -27.10
N LEU A 484 3.39 7.75 -27.72
CA LEU A 484 2.86 6.40 -27.90
C LEU A 484 3.05 6.03 -29.37
N GLU A 485 3.79 4.94 -29.60
CA GLU A 485 3.99 4.37 -30.93
C GLU A 485 2.90 3.33 -31.19
N ARG A 486 2.50 3.20 -32.45
CA ARG A 486 1.44 2.28 -32.89
C ARG A 486 1.73 0.80 -32.60
#